data_AF-A0A150FZN7-F1
#
_entry.id   AF-A0A150FZN7-F1
#
_cell.length_a   1.000
_cell.length_b   1.000
_cell.length_c   1.000
_cell.angle_alpha   90.00
_cell.angle_beta   90.00
_cell.angle_gamma   90.00
#
_symmetry.space_group_name_H-M   'P 1'
#
loop_
_entity.id
_entity.type
_entity.pdbx_description
1 polymer ?
#
loop_
_entity_poly.entity_id
_entity_poly.type
_entity_poly.pdbx_seq_one_letter_code
_entity_poly.pdbx_strand_id
1 'polypeptide(L)'
;MRLELFGRPVRAGERTGRRALARPLQGPVLADWYFTPPPELPGFHNEEREYKLSKELNRRQKKDKEGAEEAAAAGGKGGKKK
;
A
#
# COMPACT_ATOMS: atom_id res chain seq x y z
N MET A 1 47.98 11.43 -25.87
CA MET A 1 47.67 12.21 -24.64
C MET A 1 46.20 12.51 -24.40
N ARG A 2 45.47 13.36 -25.16
CA ARG A 2 44.09 13.75 -24.77
C ARG A 2 43.08 12.59 -24.65
N LEU A 3 43.16 11.59 -25.55
CA LEU A 3 42.29 10.39 -25.52
C LEU A 3 42.64 9.40 -24.40
N GLU A 4 43.88 9.39 -23.93
CA GLU A 4 44.32 8.55 -22.81
C GLU A 4 43.87 9.14 -21.48
N LEU A 5 43.78 10.47 -21.39
CA LEU A 5 43.35 11.18 -20.19
C LEU A 5 41.82 11.19 -20.01
N PHE A 6 41.05 11.32 -21.08
CA PHE A 6 39.59 11.53 -21.01
C PHE A 6 38.76 10.43 -21.67
N GLY A 7 39.42 9.39 -22.19
CA GLY A 7 38.76 8.35 -22.99
C GLY A 7 38.45 8.80 -24.42
N ARG A 8 37.91 7.86 -25.21
CA ARG A 8 37.54 8.12 -26.60
C ARG A 8 36.15 8.77 -26.71
N PRO A 9 35.95 9.79 -27.55
CA PRO A 9 34.65 10.40 -27.76
C PRO A 9 33.67 9.41 -28.41
N VAL A 10 32.39 9.53 -28.06
CA VAL A 10 31.31 8.77 -28.71
C VAL A 10 31.03 9.40 -30.07
N ARG A 11 31.35 8.69 -31.16
CA ARG A 11 31.11 9.15 -32.53
C ARG A 11 29.71 8.76 -33.01
N ALA A 12 29.06 9.66 -33.73
CA ALA A 12 27.80 9.35 -34.42
C ALA A 12 28.07 8.33 -35.54
N GLY A 13 27.29 7.24 -35.58
CA GLY A 13 27.41 6.19 -36.60
C GLY A 13 28.20 4.93 -36.18
N GLU A 14 29.00 4.98 -35.13
CA GLU A 14 29.69 3.78 -34.61
C GLU A 14 28.73 2.91 -33.76
N ARG A 15 28.45 1.69 -34.23
CA ARG A 15 27.63 0.68 -33.51
C ARG A 15 28.44 -0.12 -32.49
N THR A 16 29.07 0.56 -31.54
CA THR A 16 29.90 -0.06 -30.49
C THR A 16 29.21 -0.17 -29.13
N GLY A 17 27.94 0.24 -29.03
CA GLY A 17 27.18 0.26 -27.76
C GLY A 17 27.58 1.38 -26.79
N ARG A 18 28.71 2.08 -27.02
CA ARG A 18 29.19 3.19 -26.17
C ARG A 18 28.18 4.30 -25.97
N ARG A 19 27.33 4.56 -26.98
CA ARG A 19 26.26 5.56 -26.88
C ARG A 19 25.18 5.18 -25.88
N ALA A 20 24.90 3.88 -25.71
CA ALA A 20 23.95 3.40 -24.71
C ALA A 20 24.54 3.56 -23.30
N LEU A 21 25.81 3.22 -23.13
CA LEU A 21 26.52 3.33 -21.84
C LEU A 21 26.79 4.77 -21.42
N ALA A 22 26.98 5.69 -22.37
CA ALA A 22 27.18 7.11 -22.08
C ALA A 22 25.89 7.83 -21.64
N ARG A 23 24.71 7.21 -21.79
CA ARG A 23 23.45 7.79 -21.35
C ARG A 23 23.29 7.57 -19.84
N PRO A 24 22.84 8.59 -19.08
CA PRO A 24 22.51 8.40 -17.67
C PRO A 24 21.34 7.43 -17.52
N LEU A 25 21.41 6.58 -16.49
CA LEU A 25 20.33 5.65 -16.17
C LEU A 25 19.11 6.42 -15.64
N GLN A 26 17.93 6.11 -16.18
CA GLN A 26 16.67 6.79 -15.82
C GLN A 26 15.88 6.07 -14.73
N GLY A 27 16.31 4.87 -14.31
CA GLY A 27 15.61 4.04 -13.33
C GLY A 27 15.24 4.78 -12.03
N PRO A 28 16.19 5.47 -11.36
CA PRO A 28 15.90 6.21 -10.14
C PRO A 28 14.87 7.32 -10.34
N VAL A 29 15.03 8.12 -11.41
CA VAL A 29 14.11 9.23 -11.72
C VAL A 29 12.68 8.73 -11.94
N LEU A 30 12.53 7.59 -12.62
CA LEU A 30 11.22 6.97 -12.84
C LEU A 30 10.64 6.37 -11.56
N ALA A 31 11.46 5.75 -10.72
CA ALA A 31 11.02 5.21 -9.44
C ALA A 31 10.53 6.32 -8.50
N ASP A 32 11.21 7.46 -8.48
CA ASP A 32 10.83 8.62 -7.67
C ASP A 32 9.48 9.23 -8.10
N TRP A 33 9.16 9.22 -9.40
CA TRP A 33 7.88 9.72 -9.90
C TRP A 33 6.68 8.90 -9.43
N TYR A 34 6.86 7.59 -9.28
CA TYR A 34 5.84 6.68 -8.76
C TYR A 34 6.00 6.40 -7.27
N PHE A 35 6.92 7.11 -6.60
CA PHE A 35 7.13 6.95 -5.17
C PHE A 35 5.85 7.36 -4.44
N THR A 36 5.11 6.34 -4.04
CA THR A 36 4.02 6.47 -3.09
C THR A 36 4.64 6.27 -1.72
N PRO A 37 4.60 7.29 -0.83
CA PRO A 37 5.16 7.13 0.50
C PRO A 37 4.51 5.94 1.20
N PRO A 38 5.27 5.19 2.02
CA PRO A 38 4.70 4.09 2.77
C PRO A 38 3.54 4.59 3.63
N PRO A 39 2.42 3.86 3.69
CA PRO A 39 1.19 4.30 4.36
C PRO A 39 1.30 4.37 5.89
N GLU A 40 2.49 4.08 6.43
CA GLU A 40 2.82 4.08 7.86
C GLU A 40 3.40 5.43 8.32
N LEU A 41 3.57 6.40 7.42
CA LEU A 41 3.98 7.75 7.81
C LEU A 41 2.88 8.42 8.65
N PRO A 42 3.22 9.04 9.79
CA PRO A 42 2.26 9.79 10.59
C PRO A 42 1.65 10.92 9.73
N GLY A 43 0.33 10.88 9.56
CA GLY A 43 -0.43 11.80 8.70
C GLY A 43 -0.93 11.22 7.37
N PHE A 44 -0.56 9.98 7.02
CA PHE A 44 -1.10 9.30 5.84
C PHE A 44 -2.41 8.58 6.19
N HIS A 45 -3.55 9.18 5.86
CA HIS A 45 -4.87 8.54 5.99
C HIS A 45 -5.13 7.68 4.76
N ASN A 46 -5.36 6.39 4.99
CA ASN A 46 -5.72 5.45 3.95
C ASN A 46 -7.20 5.09 4.13
N GLU A 47 -8.06 5.89 3.50
CA GLU A 47 -9.52 5.80 3.60
C GLU A 47 -10.02 4.38 3.31
N GLU A 48 -9.39 3.64 2.39
CA GLU A 48 -9.77 2.26 2.08
C GLU A 48 -9.47 1.29 3.23
N ARG A 49 -8.35 1.47 3.93
CA ARG A 49 -7.99 0.63 5.10
C ARG A 49 -8.92 0.92 6.28
N GLU A 50 -9.20 2.19 6.54
CA GLU A 50 -10.11 2.63 7.59
C GLU A 50 -11.55 2.15 7.33
N TYR A 51 -12.00 2.19 6.07
CA TYR A 51 -13.29 1.65 5.66
C TYR A 51 -13.38 0.12 5.86
N LYS A 52 -12.32 -0.63 5.54
CA LYS A 52 -12.29 -2.09 5.79
C LYS A 52 -12.33 -2.40 7.28
N LEU A 53 -11.54 -1.70 8.10
CA LEU A 53 -11.52 -1.83 9.56
C LEU A 53 -12.89 -1.51 10.18
N SER A 54 -13.50 -0.39 9.81
CA SER A 54 -14.82 -0.01 10.31
C SER A 54 -15.91 -1.00 9.90
N LYS A 55 -15.87 -1.50 8.66
CA LYS A 55 -16.81 -2.54 8.18
C LYS A 55 -16.67 -3.85 8.98
N GLU A 56 -15.44 -4.27 9.27
CA GLU A 56 -15.20 -5.46 10.08
C GLU A 56 -15.65 -5.30 11.54
N LEU A 57 -15.36 -4.16 12.16
CA LEU A 57 -15.81 -3.84 13.52
C LEU A 57 -17.33 -3.81 13.62
N ASN A 58 -18.00 -3.16 12.66
CA ASN A 58 -19.47 -3.12 12.61
C ASN A 58 -20.08 -4.51 12.42
N ARG A 59 -19.44 -5.39 11.64
CA ARG A 59 -19.90 -6.78 11.47
C ARG A 59 -19.80 -7.58 12.77
N ARG A 60 -18.73 -7.39 13.55
CA ARG A 60 -18.57 -8.05 14.86
C ARG A 60 -19.62 -7.56 15.85
N GLN A 61 -19.79 -6.25 15.97
CA GLN A 61 -20.80 -5.67 16.87
C GLN A 61 -22.24 -6.09 16.55
N LYS A 62 -22.60 -6.27 15.27
CA LYS A 62 -23.93 -6.81 14.91
C LYS A 62 -24.12 -8.25 15.38
N LYS A 63 -23.11 -9.11 15.21
CA LYS A 63 -23.16 -10.50 15.70
C LYS A 63 -23.26 -10.58 17.23
N ASP A 64 -22.51 -9.73 17.92
CA ASP A 64 -22.54 -9.69 19.39
C ASP A 64 -23.89 -9.18 19.92
N LYS A 65 -24.55 -8.25 19.21
CA LYS A 65 -25.90 -7.78 19.54
C LYS A 65 -27.00 -8.81 19.24
N GLU A 66 -26.93 -9.48 18.09
CA GLU A 66 -27.85 -10.57 17.73
C GLU A 66 -27.74 -11.75 18.72
N GLY A 67 -26.51 -12.10 19.13
CA GLY A 67 -26.29 -13.13 20.16
C GLY A 67 -26.74 -12.73 21.57
N ALA A 68 -26.75 -11.43 21.89
CA ALA A 68 -27.25 -10.92 23.17
C ALA A 68 -28.79 -10.85 23.22
N GLU A 69 -29.47 -10.57 22.10
CA GLU A 69 -30.93 -10.57 22.02
C GLU A 69 -31.53 -12.00 22.05
N GLU A 70 -30.86 -13.00 21.47
CA GLU A 70 -31.28 -14.41 21.62
C GLU A 70 -31.16 -14.91 23.08
N ALA A 71 -30.15 -14.45 23.83
CA ALA A 71 -29.99 -14.81 25.24
C ALA A 71 -31.03 -14.14 26.16
N ALA A 72 -31.50 -12.93 25.82
CA ALA A 72 -32.54 -12.24 26.57
C ALA A 72 -33.95 -12.82 26.32
N ALA A 73 -34.21 -13.37 25.11
CA ALA A 73 -35.48 -14.00 24.77
C ALA A 73 -35.66 -15.41 25.40
N ALA A 74 -34.57 -16.12 25.70
CA ALA A 74 -34.63 -17.47 26.27
C ALA A 74 -34.80 -17.53 27.81
N GLY A 75 -34.74 -16.40 28.52
CA GLY A 75 -34.84 -16.33 29.99
C GLY A 75 -36.26 -16.21 30.56
N GLY A 76 -37.27 -16.00 29.73
CA GLY A 76 -38.66 -15.75 30.15
C GLY A 76 -39.50 -17.00 30.35
N LYS A 77 -39.03 -18.01 31.07
CA LYS A 77 -39.82 -19.22 31.35
C LYS A 77 -39.88 -19.55 32.84
N GLY A 78 -41.02 -19.23 33.45
CA GLY A 78 -41.53 -19.97 34.63
C GLY A 78 -41.58 -19.20 35.95
N GLY A 79 -42.63 -18.42 36.16
CA GLY A 79 -43.08 -17.96 37.49
C GLY A 79 -44.55 -18.33 37.70
N LYS A 80 -44.81 -19.29 38.58
CA LYS A 80 -46.09 -20.00 38.80
C LYS A 80 -46.71 -19.56 40.14
N LYS A 81 -48.05 -19.56 40.22
CA LYS A 81 -48.92 -19.50 41.43
C LYS A 81 -48.96 -18.11 42.12
N LYS A 82 -50.09 -17.57 42.57
CA LYS A 82 -51.34 -18.12 43.13
C LYS A 82 -52.54 -17.36 42.61
#